data_AF-A0A832L9L3-F1
#
_entry.id   AF-A0A832L9L3-F1
#
_cell.length_a   1.000
_cell.length_b   1.000
_cell.length_c   1.000
_cell.angle_alpha   90.00
_cell.angle_beta   90.00
_cell.angle_gamma   90.00
#
_symmetry.space_group_name_H-M   'P 1'
#
loop_
_entity.id
_entity.type
_entity.pdbx_description
1 polymer ?
#
loop_
_entity_poly.entity_id
_entity_poly.type
_entity_poly.pdbx_seq_one_letter_code
_entity_poly.pdbx_strand_id
1 'polypeptide(L)'
;MLSVNENELDEVRSIEDGLKNAYNGDLRGTVEAIDKLRDFAFQLIHQEADAENELDIKALIISIGDIARAAAETKMEQACAASGRVLGDITLEAASQKREPLAIKTLSIVGSLALEFAEKGLDTAAKGAVESLGNCGKYFSRIKMETLVSLSEAYLMQVALKSMGKGLPESGIAAAGFLGEIGAASAEQAIENSTLEAAVILEDLGNAAVRENSEPHTRAVIEALENLGTAVSQHGLKNILVQIAWSLETIRVLTLERGLKGACFAAKAALESINTAGLLDEEQNLEKIREIKEFHSLILKKR
;
A
#
# COMPACT_ATOMS: atom_id res chain seq x y z
N MET A 1 -10.61 -37.95 -27.77
CA MET A 1 -10.54 -36.48 -27.85
C MET A 1 -11.17 -35.97 -26.57
N LEU A 2 -10.34 -35.51 -25.64
CA LEU A 2 -10.79 -34.81 -24.44
C LEU A 2 -11.36 -33.47 -24.94
N SER A 3 -12.63 -33.20 -24.65
CA SER A 3 -13.22 -31.89 -24.89
C SER A 3 -12.51 -30.89 -24.00
N VAL A 4 -11.65 -30.06 -24.58
CA VAL A 4 -11.14 -28.86 -23.90
C VAL A 4 -12.37 -28.02 -23.56
N ASN A 5 -12.49 -27.62 -22.30
CA ASN A 5 -13.62 -26.83 -21.83
C ASN A 5 -13.60 -25.47 -22.55
N GLU A 6 -14.72 -25.01 -23.11
CA GLU A 6 -14.75 -23.75 -23.88
C GLU A 6 -14.26 -22.55 -23.03
N ASN A 7 -14.48 -22.59 -21.72
CA ASN A 7 -13.98 -21.59 -20.78
C ASN A 7 -12.45 -21.56 -20.69
N GLU A 8 -11.77 -22.72 -20.62
CA GLU A 8 -10.29 -22.79 -20.58
C GLU A 8 -9.67 -22.21 -21.86
N LEU A 9 -10.31 -22.42 -23.01
CA LEU A 9 -9.88 -21.84 -24.28
C LEU A 9 -10.01 -20.32 -24.29
N ASP A 10 -11.07 -19.78 -23.70
CA ASP A 10 -11.32 -18.34 -23.65
C ASP A 10 -10.43 -17.62 -22.60
N GLU A 11 -10.06 -18.30 -21.52
CA GLU A 11 -9.04 -17.85 -20.58
C GLU A 11 -7.68 -17.69 -21.25
N VAL A 12 -7.19 -18.76 -21.90
CA VAL A 12 -5.88 -18.75 -22.60
C VAL A 12 -5.85 -17.69 -23.69
N ARG A 13 -6.92 -17.56 -24.49
CA ARG A 13 -7.04 -16.49 -25.50
C ARG A 13 -6.97 -15.11 -24.88
N SER A 14 -7.62 -14.89 -23.75
CA SER A 14 -7.61 -13.59 -23.06
C SER A 14 -6.20 -13.23 -22.58
N ILE A 15 -5.41 -14.21 -22.13
CA ILE A 15 -4.00 -14.01 -21.76
C ILE A 15 -3.17 -13.64 -23.01
N GLU A 16 -3.29 -14.42 -24.09
CA GLU A 16 -2.55 -14.19 -25.34
C GLU A 16 -2.87 -12.82 -25.95
N ASP A 17 -4.15 -12.48 -26.05
CA ASP A 17 -4.61 -11.19 -26.56
C ASP A 17 -4.15 -10.04 -25.65
N GLY A 18 -4.24 -10.20 -24.33
CA GLY A 18 -3.79 -9.21 -23.36
C GLY A 18 -2.30 -8.88 -23.51
N LEU A 19 -1.44 -9.89 -23.60
CA LEU A 19 -0.01 -9.71 -23.80
C LEU A 19 0.30 -9.09 -25.17
N LYS A 20 -0.33 -9.59 -26.23
CA LYS A 20 -0.17 -9.06 -27.58
C LYS A 20 -0.56 -7.59 -27.66
N ASN A 21 -1.72 -7.22 -27.11
CA ASN A 21 -2.20 -5.84 -27.08
C ASN A 21 -1.27 -4.95 -26.27
N ALA A 22 -0.74 -5.45 -25.14
CA ALA A 22 0.20 -4.72 -24.31
C ALA A 22 1.51 -4.38 -25.03
N TYR A 23 2.08 -5.34 -25.78
CA TYR A 23 3.27 -5.10 -26.59
C TYR A 23 3.02 -4.21 -27.82
N ASN A 24 1.80 -4.22 -28.35
CA ASN A 24 1.41 -3.38 -29.48
C ASN A 24 1.01 -1.95 -29.06
N GLY A 25 0.92 -1.66 -27.76
CA GLY A 25 0.46 -0.36 -27.26
C GLY A 25 -1.05 -0.14 -27.41
N ASP A 26 -1.85 -1.19 -27.56
CA ASP A 26 -3.31 -1.10 -27.64
C ASP A 26 -3.92 -1.05 -26.23
N LEU A 27 -4.03 0.17 -25.69
CA LEU A 27 -4.61 0.42 -24.37
C LEU A 27 -5.98 -0.25 -24.18
N ARG A 28 -6.88 -0.11 -25.15
CA ARG A 28 -8.25 -0.61 -25.01
C ARG A 28 -8.25 -2.13 -24.99
N GLY A 29 -7.57 -2.75 -25.95
CA GLY A 29 -7.46 -4.21 -26.02
C GLY A 29 -6.76 -4.81 -24.80
N THR A 30 -5.78 -4.13 -24.21
CA THR A 30 -5.13 -4.56 -22.97
C THR A 30 -6.08 -4.51 -21.78
N VAL A 31 -6.82 -3.41 -21.59
CA VAL A 31 -7.77 -3.27 -20.48
C VAL A 31 -8.93 -4.26 -20.60
N GLU A 32 -9.48 -4.45 -21.79
CA GLU A 32 -10.54 -5.43 -22.04
C GLU A 32 -10.10 -6.86 -21.69
N ALA A 33 -8.85 -7.23 -22.02
CA ALA A 33 -8.30 -8.53 -21.65
C ALA A 33 -8.14 -8.68 -20.13
N ILE A 34 -7.63 -7.64 -19.45
CA ILE A 34 -7.49 -7.64 -17.99
C ILE A 34 -8.85 -7.80 -17.29
N ASP A 35 -9.89 -7.09 -17.76
CA ASP A 35 -11.24 -7.19 -17.21
C ASP A 35 -11.83 -8.60 -17.38
N LYS A 36 -11.60 -9.25 -18.53
CA LYS A 36 -12.03 -10.65 -18.73
C LYS A 36 -11.33 -11.61 -17.76
N LEU A 37 -10.01 -11.45 -17.58
CA LEU A 37 -9.24 -12.28 -16.63
C LEU A 37 -9.71 -12.08 -15.18
N ARG A 38 -10.11 -10.86 -14.80
CA ARG A 38 -10.77 -10.60 -13.51
C ARG A 38 -12.03 -11.43 -13.37
N ASP A 39 -12.89 -11.40 -14.39
CA ASP A 39 -14.20 -12.05 -14.32
C ASP A 39 -14.04 -13.58 -14.20
N PHE A 40 -13.05 -14.19 -14.87
CA PHE A 40 -12.68 -15.59 -14.66
C PHE A 40 -12.19 -15.86 -13.23
N ALA A 41 -11.29 -15.02 -12.71
CA ALA A 41 -10.79 -15.16 -11.35
C ALA A 41 -11.93 -15.06 -10.32
N PHE A 42 -12.88 -14.15 -10.51
CA PHE A 42 -14.04 -14.02 -9.64
C PHE A 42 -14.93 -15.26 -9.67
N GLN A 43 -15.18 -15.82 -10.85
CA GLN A 43 -15.96 -17.05 -10.97
C GLN A 43 -15.31 -18.19 -10.18
N LEU A 44 -14.01 -18.41 -10.35
CA LEU A 44 -13.27 -19.47 -9.68
C LEU A 44 -13.16 -19.26 -8.15
N ILE A 45 -13.01 -18.02 -7.68
CA ILE A 45 -12.98 -17.71 -6.24
C ILE A 45 -14.27 -18.14 -5.53
N HIS A 46 -15.41 -18.07 -6.23
CA HIS A 46 -16.71 -18.48 -5.71
C HIS A 46 -17.01 -19.98 -5.85
N GLN A 47 -16.14 -20.74 -6.51
CA GLN A 47 -16.26 -22.19 -6.59
C GLN A 47 -15.70 -22.87 -5.34
N GLU A 48 -15.69 -24.20 -5.32
CA GLU A 48 -15.09 -24.96 -4.23
C GLU A 48 -13.58 -24.69 -4.15
N ALA A 49 -13.05 -24.62 -2.93
CA ALA A 49 -11.63 -24.37 -2.71
C ALA A 49 -10.84 -25.68 -2.81
N ASP A 50 -10.73 -26.21 -4.04
CA ASP A 50 -9.88 -27.34 -4.37
C ASP A 50 -8.53 -26.89 -4.96
N ALA A 51 -7.62 -27.85 -5.12
CA ALA A 51 -6.25 -27.58 -5.56
C ALA A 51 -6.16 -27.12 -7.01
N GLU A 52 -7.10 -27.52 -7.87
CA GLU A 52 -7.13 -27.17 -9.29
C GLU A 52 -7.57 -25.71 -9.43
N ASN A 53 -8.72 -25.37 -8.86
CA ASN A 53 -9.24 -24.01 -8.81
C ASN A 53 -8.23 -23.01 -8.19
N GLU A 54 -7.56 -23.40 -7.11
CA GLU A 54 -6.53 -22.55 -6.48
C GLU A 54 -5.29 -22.34 -7.37
N LEU A 55 -4.94 -23.28 -8.25
CA LEU A 55 -3.84 -23.12 -9.20
C LEU A 55 -4.27 -22.25 -10.38
N ASP A 56 -5.48 -22.44 -10.88
CA ASP A 56 -6.01 -21.68 -12.02
C ASP A 56 -6.19 -20.21 -11.67
N ILE A 57 -6.74 -19.89 -10.49
CA ILE A 57 -6.84 -18.49 -10.05
C ILE A 57 -5.44 -17.86 -9.94
N LYS A 58 -4.44 -18.61 -9.42
CA LYS A 58 -3.06 -18.11 -9.34
C LYS A 58 -2.46 -17.85 -10.72
N ALA A 59 -2.75 -18.71 -11.70
CA ALA A 59 -2.30 -18.51 -13.08
C ALA A 59 -2.92 -17.25 -13.70
N LEU A 60 -4.21 -16.99 -13.46
CA LEU A 60 -4.89 -15.77 -13.91
C LEU A 60 -4.29 -14.52 -13.26
N ILE A 61 -4.10 -14.53 -11.94
CA ILE A 61 -3.48 -13.42 -11.20
C ILE A 61 -2.07 -13.11 -11.74
N ILE A 62 -1.25 -14.15 -11.96
CA ILE A 62 0.10 -13.99 -12.51
C ILE A 62 0.02 -13.39 -13.92
N SER A 63 -0.90 -13.88 -14.75
CA SER A 63 -1.08 -13.40 -16.13
C SER A 63 -1.49 -11.92 -16.18
N ILE A 64 -2.39 -11.48 -15.31
CA ILE A 64 -2.75 -10.05 -15.18
C ILE A 64 -1.50 -9.24 -14.81
N GLY A 65 -0.68 -9.74 -13.89
CA GLY A 65 0.58 -9.11 -13.51
C GLY A 65 1.58 -9.02 -14.68
N ASP A 66 1.71 -10.07 -15.48
CA ASP A 66 2.61 -10.10 -16.63
C ASP A 66 2.15 -9.17 -17.76
N ILE A 67 0.84 -9.09 -18.00
CA ILE A 67 0.25 -8.09 -18.91
C ILE A 67 0.56 -6.68 -18.42
N ALA A 68 0.43 -6.42 -17.11
CA ALA A 68 0.74 -5.11 -16.53
C ALA A 68 2.21 -4.72 -16.72
N ARG A 69 3.14 -5.68 -16.61
CA ARG A 69 4.57 -5.49 -16.88
C ARG A 69 4.83 -5.20 -18.35
N ALA A 70 4.21 -5.95 -19.27
CA ALA A 70 4.31 -5.70 -20.70
C ALA A 70 3.79 -4.30 -21.06
N ALA A 71 2.67 -3.87 -20.44
CA ALA A 71 2.12 -2.53 -20.61
C ALA A 71 3.05 -1.44 -20.06
N ALA A 72 3.80 -1.72 -18.99
CA ALA A 72 4.79 -0.80 -18.44
C ALA A 72 6.00 -0.61 -19.39
N GLU A 73 6.40 -1.65 -20.14
CA GLU A 73 7.46 -1.51 -21.16
C GLU A 73 7.06 -0.57 -22.29
N THR A 74 5.76 -0.51 -22.61
CA THR A 74 5.20 0.41 -23.61
C THR A 74 4.68 1.72 -23.00
N LYS A 75 4.95 1.97 -21.71
CA LYS A 75 4.56 3.16 -20.94
C LYS A 75 3.05 3.44 -20.92
N MET A 76 2.23 2.40 -21.02
CA MET A 76 0.77 2.52 -20.94
C MET A 76 0.30 2.64 -19.48
N GLU A 77 0.54 3.80 -18.85
CA GLU A 77 0.26 3.99 -17.42
C GLU A 77 -1.20 3.73 -17.04
N GLN A 78 -2.15 4.03 -17.95
CA GLN A 78 -3.58 3.74 -17.73
C GLN A 78 -3.87 2.24 -17.67
N ALA A 79 -3.22 1.43 -18.51
CA ALA A 79 -3.35 -0.02 -18.47
C ALA A 79 -2.72 -0.59 -17.19
N CYS A 80 -1.52 -0.11 -16.83
CA CYS A 80 -0.85 -0.50 -15.59
C CYS A 80 -1.69 -0.19 -14.33
N ALA A 81 -2.28 1.01 -14.27
CA ALA A 81 -3.18 1.40 -13.18
C ALA A 81 -4.45 0.55 -13.15
N ALA A 82 -5.02 0.22 -14.31
CA ALA A 82 -6.16 -0.70 -14.40
C ALA A 82 -5.82 -2.10 -13.89
N SER A 83 -4.65 -2.66 -14.25
CA SER A 83 -4.18 -3.94 -13.71
C SER A 83 -4.03 -3.92 -12.20
N GLY A 84 -3.44 -2.86 -11.64
CA GLY A 84 -3.31 -2.69 -10.19
C GLY A 84 -4.66 -2.72 -9.48
N ARG A 85 -5.65 -2.00 -10.04
CA ARG A 85 -7.03 -1.97 -9.51
C ARG A 85 -7.69 -3.34 -9.57
N VAL A 86 -7.65 -4.00 -10.72
CA VAL A 86 -8.24 -5.34 -10.91
C VAL A 86 -7.65 -6.35 -9.92
N LEU A 87 -6.33 -6.34 -9.74
CA LEU A 87 -5.67 -7.19 -8.74
C LEU A 87 -6.05 -6.80 -7.31
N GLY A 88 -6.28 -5.51 -7.03
CA GLY A 88 -6.88 -5.05 -5.77
C GLY A 88 -8.28 -5.62 -5.56
N ASP A 89 -9.13 -5.62 -6.57
CA ASP A 89 -10.48 -6.17 -6.47
C ASP A 89 -10.46 -7.69 -6.24
N ILE A 90 -9.58 -8.43 -6.92
CA ILE A 90 -9.36 -9.88 -6.70
C ILE A 90 -8.85 -10.14 -5.28
N THR A 91 -7.94 -9.30 -4.78
CA THR A 91 -7.44 -9.36 -3.41
C THR A 91 -8.58 -9.25 -2.39
N LEU A 92 -9.47 -8.27 -2.56
CA LEU A 92 -10.63 -8.06 -1.69
C LEU A 92 -11.61 -9.23 -1.75
N GLU A 93 -11.91 -9.73 -2.95
CA GLU A 93 -12.82 -10.86 -3.14
C GLU A 93 -12.27 -12.15 -2.53
N ALA A 94 -10.98 -12.45 -2.74
CA ALA A 94 -10.34 -13.61 -2.11
C ALA A 94 -10.40 -13.53 -0.57
N ALA A 95 -10.17 -12.35 0.01
CA ALA A 95 -10.26 -12.15 1.45
C ALA A 95 -11.70 -12.30 1.98
N SER A 96 -12.70 -11.79 1.24
CA SER A 96 -14.12 -11.92 1.60
C SER A 96 -14.57 -13.38 1.67
N GLN A 97 -14.05 -14.22 0.75
CA GLN A 97 -14.28 -15.67 0.71
C GLN A 97 -13.36 -16.47 1.65
N LYS A 98 -12.60 -15.79 2.54
CA LYS A 98 -11.64 -16.41 3.47
C LYS A 98 -10.54 -17.23 2.78
N ARG A 99 -10.23 -16.94 1.51
CA ARG A 99 -9.11 -17.50 0.76
C ARG A 99 -7.85 -16.68 1.02
N GLU A 100 -7.42 -16.61 2.29
CA GLU A 100 -6.31 -15.75 2.72
C GLU A 100 -4.99 -15.97 1.96
N PRO A 101 -4.55 -17.21 1.66
CA PRO A 101 -3.33 -17.42 0.87
C PRO A 101 -3.39 -16.79 -0.53
N LEU A 102 -4.57 -16.77 -1.13
CA LEU A 102 -4.82 -16.17 -2.43
C LEU A 102 -4.82 -14.63 -2.35
N ALA A 103 -5.44 -14.07 -1.31
CA ALA A 103 -5.40 -12.64 -1.03
C ALA A 103 -3.95 -12.15 -0.82
N ILE A 104 -3.14 -12.88 -0.04
CA ILE A 104 -1.71 -12.59 0.17
C ILE A 104 -0.96 -12.59 -1.16
N LYS A 105 -1.18 -13.62 -2.00
CA LYS A 105 -0.51 -13.75 -3.30
C LYS A 105 -0.84 -12.58 -4.22
N THR A 106 -2.11 -12.22 -4.30
CA THR A 106 -2.60 -11.15 -5.18
C THR A 106 -2.09 -9.79 -4.71
N LEU A 107 -2.20 -9.49 -3.41
CA LEU A 107 -1.70 -8.24 -2.83
C LEU A 107 -0.19 -8.10 -3.01
N SER A 108 0.57 -9.20 -2.91
CA SER A 108 2.01 -9.22 -3.17
C SER A 108 2.36 -8.84 -4.61
N ILE A 109 1.51 -9.22 -5.57
CA ILE A 109 1.69 -8.85 -6.98
C ILE A 109 1.35 -7.36 -7.18
N VAL A 110 0.27 -6.84 -6.57
CA VAL A 110 -0.01 -5.39 -6.58
C VAL A 110 1.18 -4.60 -6.03
N GLY A 111 1.73 -5.01 -4.90
CA GLY A 111 2.88 -4.37 -4.27
C GLY A 111 4.15 -4.41 -5.11
N SER A 112 4.42 -5.56 -5.75
CA SER A 112 5.55 -5.72 -6.66
C SER A 112 5.40 -4.83 -7.90
N LEU A 113 4.20 -4.78 -8.49
CA LEU A 113 3.92 -3.91 -9.63
C LEU A 113 4.06 -2.43 -9.26
N ALA A 114 3.57 -1.99 -8.09
CA ALA A 114 3.74 -0.62 -7.63
C ALA A 114 5.23 -0.22 -7.57
N LEU A 115 6.09 -1.12 -7.07
CA LEU A 115 7.54 -0.91 -7.02
C LEU A 115 8.18 -0.90 -8.41
N GLU A 116 7.77 -1.82 -9.29
CA GLU A 116 8.27 -1.90 -10.67
C GLU A 116 7.88 -0.64 -11.48
N PHE A 117 6.65 -0.15 -11.34
CA PHE A 117 6.17 1.08 -11.97
C PHE A 117 6.94 2.30 -11.47
N ALA A 118 7.13 2.41 -10.15
CA ALA A 118 7.95 3.48 -9.56
C ALA A 118 9.41 3.41 -10.03
N GLU A 119 10.00 2.21 -10.15
CA GLU A 119 11.36 2.05 -10.67
C GLU A 119 11.50 2.55 -12.12
N LYS A 120 10.48 2.29 -12.94
CA LYS A 120 10.39 2.73 -14.34
C LYS A 120 10.01 4.22 -14.50
N GLY A 121 9.72 4.92 -13.41
CA GLY A 121 9.34 6.34 -13.45
C GLY A 121 7.89 6.59 -13.90
N LEU A 122 7.03 5.57 -13.83
CA LEU A 122 5.62 5.65 -14.22
C LEU A 122 4.77 6.08 -13.02
N ASP A 123 4.78 7.38 -12.69
CA ASP A 123 4.19 7.89 -11.44
C ASP A 123 2.68 7.61 -11.33
N THR A 124 1.90 7.82 -12.40
CA THR A 124 0.45 7.57 -12.39
C THR A 124 0.14 6.09 -12.23
N ALA A 125 0.93 5.22 -12.88
CA ALA A 125 0.79 3.78 -12.76
C ALA A 125 1.10 3.30 -11.33
N ALA A 126 2.23 3.77 -10.77
CA ALA A 126 2.63 3.46 -9.39
C ALA A 126 1.56 3.94 -8.39
N LYS A 127 1.04 5.16 -8.59
CA LYS A 127 -0.06 5.71 -7.79
C LYS A 127 -1.33 4.86 -7.87
N GLY A 128 -1.74 4.40 -9.06
CA GLY A 128 -2.91 3.53 -9.19
C GLY A 128 -2.77 2.19 -8.45
N ALA A 129 -1.56 1.61 -8.44
CA ALA A 129 -1.28 0.42 -7.64
C ALA A 129 -1.23 0.73 -6.13
N VAL A 130 -0.69 1.88 -5.73
CA VAL A 130 -0.70 2.40 -4.35
C VAL A 130 -2.13 2.60 -3.83
N GLU A 131 -3.03 3.17 -4.64
CA GLU A 131 -4.45 3.31 -4.30
C GLU A 131 -5.11 1.96 -4.04
N SER A 132 -4.71 0.94 -4.81
CA SER A 132 -5.20 -0.42 -4.63
C SER A 132 -4.69 -1.04 -3.32
N LEU A 133 -3.39 -0.90 -3.01
CA LEU A 133 -2.81 -1.31 -1.72
C LEU A 133 -3.49 -0.60 -0.54
N GLY A 134 -3.68 0.72 -0.64
CA GLY A 134 -4.28 1.54 0.40
C GLY A 134 -5.73 1.17 0.70
N ASN A 135 -6.53 0.98 -0.34
CA ASN A 135 -7.92 0.55 -0.19
C ASN A 135 -8.03 -0.86 0.38
N CYS A 136 -7.15 -1.78 -0.05
CA CYS A 136 -7.05 -3.12 0.52
C CYS A 136 -6.70 -3.07 2.02
N GLY A 137 -5.63 -2.34 2.39
CA GLY A 137 -5.20 -2.18 3.78
C GLY A 137 -6.32 -1.67 4.69
N LYS A 138 -7.04 -0.62 4.28
CA LYS A 138 -8.19 -0.09 5.05
C LYS A 138 -9.30 -1.12 5.22
N TYR A 139 -9.60 -1.88 4.18
CA TYR A 139 -10.58 -2.96 4.26
C TYR A 139 -10.12 -4.04 5.25
N PHE A 140 -8.86 -4.46 5.19
CA PHE A 140 -8.29 -5.46 6.09
C PHE A 140 -8.26 -5.02 7.55
N SER A 141 -8.00 -3.73 7.82
CA SER A 141 -8.14 -3.17 9.18
C SER A 141 -9.56 -3.36 9.70
N ARG A 142 -10.58 -3.05 8.88
CA ARG A 142 -12.00 -3.18 9.26
C ARG A 142 -12.43 -4.62 9.55
N ILE A 143 -11.85 -5.59 8.86
CA ILE A 143 -12.13 -7.02 9.07
C ILE A 143 -11.08 -7.74 9.93
N LYS A 144 -10.14 -7.00 10.53
CA LYS A 144 -9.10 -7.49 11.45
C LYS A 144 -8.19 -8.56 10.87
N MET A 145 -7.83 -8.44 9.59
CA MET A 145 -6.83 -9.29 8.93
C MET A 145 -5.43 -8.68 9.04
N GLU A 146 -4.83 -8.70 10.23
CA GLU A 146 -3.57 -8.01 10.55
C GLU A 146 -2.42 -8.34 9.59
N THR A 147 -2.25 -9.61 9.18
CA THR A 147 -1.22 -10.02 8.22
C THR A 147 -1.32 -9.25 6.89
N LEU A 148 -2.53 -9.04 6.39
CA LEU A 148 -2.78 -8.32 5.14
C LEU A 148 -2.69 -6.80 5.32
N VAL A 149 -2.99 -6.29 6.53
CA VAL A 149 -2.74 -4.88 6.90
C VAL A 149 -1.23 -4.60 6.84
N SER A 150 -0.42 -5.34 7.60
CA SER A 150 1.03 -5.14 7.64
C SER A 150 1.68 -5.36 6.26
N LEU A 151 1.16 -6.30 5.44
CA LEU A 151 1.64 -6.47 4.07
C LEU A 151 1.36 -5.24 3.20
N SER A 152 0.18 -4.62 3.34
CA SER A 152 -0.17 -3.38 2.64
C SER A 152 0.75 -2.23 3.07
N GLU A 153 0.92 -2.04 4.38
CA GLU A 153 1.78 -1.00 4.96
C GLU A 153 3.24 -1.15 4.52
N ALA A 154 3.76 -2.37 4.52
CA ALA A 154 5.12 -2.67 4.08
C ALA A 154 5.36 -2.32 2.60
N TYR A 155 4.39 -2.59 1.71
CA TYR A 155 4.51 -2.19 0.31
C TYR A 155 4.38 -0.68 0.13
N LEU A 156 3.44 -0.02 0.82
CA LEU A 156 3.28 1.43 0.78
C LEU A 156 4.55 2.15 1.24
N MET A 157 5.18 1.71 2.33
CA MET A 157 6.48 2.22 2.78
C MET A 157 7.54 2.10 1.68
N GLN A 158 7.67 0.92 1.08
CA GLN A 158 8.70 0.67 0.08
C GLN A 158 8.48 1.52 -1.18
N VAL A 159 7.23 1.69 -1.62
CA VAL A 159 6.89 2.52 -2.77
C VAL A 159 7.11 4.00 -2.43
N ALA A 160 6.75 4.47 -1.24
CA ALA A 160 7.00 5.84 -0.82
C ALA A 160 8.49 6.19 -0.87
N LEU A 161 9.34 5.36 -0.27
CA LEU A 161 10.80 5.52 -0.33
C LEU A 161 11.34 5.51 -1.77
N LYS A 162 10.80 4.60 -2.59
CA LYS A 162 11.19 4.48 -4.00
C LYS A 162 10.84 5.74 -4.80
N SER A 163 9.64 6.24 -4.57
CA SER A 163 9.07 7.40 -5.25
C SER A 163 9.82 8.67 -4.89
N MET A 164 10.18 8.86 -3.62
CA MET A 164 11.08 9.95 -3.18
C MET A 164 12.42 9.90 -3.92
N GLY A 165 13.07 8.73 -3.97
CA GLY A 165 14.36 8.57 -4.65
C GLY A 165 14.31 8.73 -6.18
N LYS A 166 13.12 8.57 -6.78
CA LYS A 166 12.88 8.74 -8.22
C LYS A 166 12.25 10.09 -8.58
N GLY A 167 11.95 10.94 -7.60
CA GLY A 167 11.28 12.22 -7.83
C GLY A 167 9.84 12.08 -8.35
N LEU A 168 9.11 11.07 -7.87
CA LEU A 168 7.73 10.73 -8.25
C LEU A 168 6.77 11.20 -7.14
N PRO A 169 6.27 12.45 -7.20
CA PRO A 169 5.51 13.02 -6.10
C PRO A 169 4.15 12.36 -5.90
N GLU A 170 3.46 11.90 -6.96
CA GLU A 170 2.07 11.46 -6.81
C GLU A 170 1.97 10.14 -6.04
N SER A 171 2.74 9.14 -6.46
CA SER A 171 2.78 7.83 -5.82
C SER A 171 3.37 7.90 -4.40
N GLY A 172 4.41 8.71 -4.18
CA GLY A 172 5.02 8.89 -2.86
C GLY A 172 4.08 9.56 -1.85
N ILE A 173 3.41 10.65 -2.26
CA ILE A 173 2.43 11.35 -1.42
C ILE A 173 1.20 10.47 -1.16
N ALA A 174 0.69 9.79 -2.19
CA ALA A 174 -0.45 8.88 -2.03
C ALA A 174 -0.12 7.76 -1.04
N ALA A 175 1.07 7.17 -1.12
CA ALA A 175 1.47 6.09 -0.22
C ALA A 175 1.54 6.54 1.25
N ALA A 176 2.09 7.72 1.53
CA ALA A 176 2.09 8.30 2.87
C ALA A 176 0.66 8.57 3.37
N GLY A 177 -0.21 9.13 2.53
CA GLY A 177 -1.62 9.35 2.86
C GLY A 177 -2.34 8.06 3.25
N PHE A 178 -2.23 7.01 2.43
CA PHE A 178 -2.87 5.73 2.71
C PHE A 178 -2.32 5.03 3.96
N LEU A 179 -1.03 5.18 4.29
CA LEU A 179 -0.49 4.69 5.56
C LEU A 179 -1.19 5.34 6.76
N GLY A 180 -1.41 6.66 6.72
CA GLY A 180 -2.18 7.37 7.75
C GLY A 180 -3.63 6.89 7.84
N GLU A 181 -4.30 6.68 6.70
CA GLU A 181 -5.67 6.19 6.65
C GLU A 181 -5.81 4.73 7.14
N ILE A 182 -4.85 3.85 6.81
CA ILE A 182 -4.82 2.47 7.30
C ILE A 182 -4.62 2.47 8.81
N GLY A 183 -3.66 3.24 9.32
CA GLY A 183 -3.44 3.38 10.76
C GLY A 183 -4.69 3.88 11.48
N ALA A 184 -5.39 4.87 10.92
CA ALA A 184 -6.63 5.40 11.50
C ALA A 184 -7.74 4.34 11.52
N ALA A 185 -7.92 3.60 10.42
CA ALA A 185 -8.87 2.48 10.36
C ALA A 185 -8.52 1.36 11.35
N SER A 186 -7.22 1.10 11.57
CA SER A 186 -6.74 0.16 12.57
C SER A 186 -7.04 0.65 14.00
N ALA A 187 -6.89 1.95 14.26
CA ALA A 187 -7.21 2.56 15.56
C ALA A 187 -8.70 2.42 15.89
N GLU A 188 -9.57 2.68 14.91
CA GLU A 188 -11.03 2.52 15.02
C GLU A 188 -11.42 1.08 15.42
N GLN A 189 -10.63 0.09 15.01
CA GLN A 189 -10.86 -1.33 15.28
C GLN A 189 -10.08 -1.86 16.50
N ALA A 190 -9.37 -0.98 17.22
CA ALA A 190 -8.48 -1.30 18.34
C ALA A 190 -7.36 -2.30 17.98
N ILE A 191 -6.87 -2.25 16.74
CA ILE A 191 -5.70 -3.00 16.28
C ILE A 191 -4.45 -2.17 16.60
N GLU A 192 -4.01 -2.21 17.86
CA GLU A 192 -2.92 -1.36 18.36
C GLU A 192 -1.62 -1.56 17.59
N ASN A 193 -1.28 -2.81 17.25
CA ASN A 193 -0.02 -3.11 16.56
C ASN A 193 0.05 -2.45 15.18
N SER A 194 -0.96 -2.64 14.32
CA SER A 194 -0.99 -2.00 13.00
C SER A 194 -1.10 -0.47 13.10
N THR A 195 -1.83 0.04 14.08
CA THR A 195 -1.90 1.50 14.30
C THR A 195 -0.52 2.07 14.66
N LEU A 196 0.23 1.38 15.52
CA LEU A 196 1.58 1.75 15.91
C LEU A 196 2.56 1.58 14.74
N GLU A 197 2.45 0.50 13.98
CA GLU A 197 3.25 0.22 12.78
C GLU A 197 3.14 1.37 11.76
N ALA A 198 1.91 1.79 11.42
CA ALA A 198 1.67 2.95 10.56
C ALA A 198 2.35 4.23 11.08
N ALA A 199 2.25 4.52 12.38
CA ALA A 199 2.89 5.70 12.98
C ALA A 199 4.43 5.65 12.87
N VAL A 200 5.04 4.50 13.12
CA VAL A 200 6.50 4.33 13.00
C VAL A 200 6.94 4.44 11.54
N ILE A 201 6.22 3.81 10.60
CA ILE A 201 6.51 3.92 9.17
C ILE A 201 6.46 5.39 8.73
N LEU A 202 5.44 6.13 9.15
CA LEU A 202 5.31 7.55 8.82
C LEU A 202 6.46 8.38 9.40
N GLU A 203 6.95 8.09 10.62
CA GLU A 203 8.16 8.73 11.16
C GLU A 203 9.36 8.51 10.23
N ASP A 204 9.61 7.26 9.83
CA ASP A 204 10.72 6.89 8.96
C ASP A 204 10.63 7.58 7.59
N LEU A 205 9.42 7.64 7.02
CA LEU A 205 9.16 8.35 5.77
C LEU A 205 9.34 9.87 5.91
N GLY A 206 8.91 10.46 7.02
CA GLY A 206 9.12 11.88 7.31
C GLY A 206 10.60 12.22 7.41
N ASN A 207 11.35 11.41 8.15
CA ASN A 207 12.81 11.54 8.28
C ASN A 207 13.52 11.37 6.93
N ALA A 208 13.08 10.43 6.09
CA ALA A 208 13.59 10.27 4.73
C ALA A 208 13.28 11.50 3.86
N ALA A 209 12.04 11.96 3.83
CA ALA A 209 11.62 13.11 3.04
C ALA A 209 12.39 14.39 3.41
N VAL A 210 12.65 14.62 4.70
CA VAL A 210 13.47 15.77 5.16
C VAL A 210 14.93 15.63 4.74
N ARG A 211 15.52 14.43 4.80
CA ARG A 211 16.89 14.17 4.34
C ARG A 211 17.06 14.43 2.85
N GLU A 212 16.06 14.06 2.06
CA GLU A 212 15.99 14.33 0.61
C GLU A 212 15.59 15.78 0.28
N ASN A 213 15.41 16.64 1.29
CA ASN A 213 14.93 18.03 1.16
C ASN A 213 13.60 18.15 0.37
N SER A 214 12.75 17.13 0.44
CA SER A 214 11.48 17.10 -0.27
C SER A 214 10.32 17.61 0.61
N GLU A 215 10.13 18.93 0.63
CA GLU A 215 9.05 19.57 1.38
C GLU A 215 7.63 19.02 1.08
N PRO A 216 7.24 18.69 -0.18
CA PRO A 216 5.93 18.11 -0.46
C PRO A 216 5.68 16.76 0.25
N HIS A 217 6.63 15.84 0.15
CA HIS A 217 6.56 14.54 0.84
C HIS A 217 6.57 14.70 2.35
N THR A 218 7.39 15.62 2.90
CA THR A 218 7.40 15.88 4.34
C THR A 218 6.03 16.37 4.82
N ARG A 219 5.38 17.27 4.07
CA ARG A 219 4.04 17.76 4.41
C ARG A 219 2.99 16.65 4.34
N ALA A 220 3.03 15.80 3.32
CA ALA A 220 2.13 14.67 3.21
C ALA A 220 2.24 13.71 4.41
N VAL A 221 3.45 13.44 4.88
CA VAL A 221 3.67 12.63 6.09
C VAL A 221 3.13 13.32 7.34
N ILE A 222 3.35 14.63 7.48
CA ILE A 222 2.81 15.40 8.62
C ILE A 222 1.29 15.34 8.65
N GLU A 223 0.63 15.55 7.50
CA GLU A 223 -0.83 15.47 7.36
C GLU A 223 -1.34 14.06 7.67
N ALA A 224 -0.62 13.02 7.23
CA ALA A 224 -0.95 11.63 7.57
C ALA A 224 -0.83 11.34 9.08
N LEU A 225 0.24 11.82 9.73
CA LEU A 225 0.43 11.71 11.18
C LEU A 225 -0.62 12.48 11.97
N GLU A 226 -1.02 13.67 11.53
CA GLU A 226 -2.08 14.47 12.15
C GLU A 226 -3.43 13.74 12.12
N ASN A 227 -3.81 13.22 10.95
CA ASN A 227 -5.05 12.47 10.77
C ASN A 227 -5.04 11.20 11.63
N LEU A 228 -3.93 10.47 11.64
CA LEU A 228 -3.75 9.29 12.49
C LEU A 228 -3.83 9.65 13.97
N GLY A 229 -3.16 10.73 14.40
CA GLY A 229 -3.17 11.20 15.78
C GLY A 229 -4.55 11.63 16.26
N THR A 230 -5.35 12.22 15.37
CA THR A 230 -6.75 12.55 15.63
C THR A 230 -7.58 11.28 15.90
N ALA A 231 -7.48 10.27 15.04
CA ALA A 231 -8.18 8.99 15.23
C ALA A 231 -7.72 8.28 16.51
N VAL A 232 -6.41 8.18 16.72
CA VAL A 232 -5.78 7.60 17.91
C VAL A 232 -6.25 8.27 19.21
N SER A 233 -6.37 9.61 19.20
CA SER A 233 -6.88 10.38 20.35
C SER A 233 -8.35 10.08 20.63
N GLN A 234 -9.20 10.01 19.59
CA GLN A 234 -10.62 9.66 19.71
C GLN A 234 -10.84 8.26 20.28
N HIS A 235 -9.95 7.32 19.97
CA HIS A 235 -10.01 5.94 20.44
C HIS A 235 -9.18 5.67 21.72
N GLY A 236 -8.58 6.71 22.31
CA GLY A 236 -7.90 6.62 23.61
C GLY A 236 -6.60 5.80 23.60
N LEU A 237 -5.96 5.62 22.44
CA LEU A 237 -4.71 4.85 22.30
C LEU A 237 -3.49 5.70 22.70
N LYS A 238 -3.41 6.03 23.99
CA LYS A 238 -2.47 7.01 24.59
C LYS A 238 -1.01 6.81 24.16
N ASN A 239 -0.52 5.58 24.19
CA ASN A 239 0.87 5.28 23.84
C ASN A 239 1.21 5.59 22.39
N ILE A 240 0.27 5.29 21.49
CA ILE A 240 0.42 5.58 20.07
C ILE A 240 0.34 7.09 19.86
N LEU A 241 -0.49 7.80 20.62
CA LEU A 241 -0.55 9.27 20.59
C LEU A 241 0.78 9.90 20.99
N VAL A 242 1.45 9.36 22.02
CA VAL A 242 2.81 9.78 22.42
C VAL A 242 3.81 9.50 21.29
N GLN A 243 3.76 8.33 20.66
CA GLN A 243 4.62 8.01 19.53
C GLN A 243 4.40 8.98 18.35
N ILE A 244 3.16 9.31 18.00
CA ILE A 244 2.84 10.27 16.92
C ILE A 244 3.36 11.68 17.26
N ALA A 245 3.16 12.13 18.50
CA ALA A 245 3.70 13.41 18.96
C ALA A 245 5.23 13.44 18.89
N TRP A 246 5.89 12.34 19.27
CA TRP A 246 7.34 12.20 19.11
C TRP A 246 7.77 12.29 17.64
N SER A 247 7.08 11.58 16.74
CA SER A 247 7.39 11.59 15.31
C SER A 247 7.24 12.98 14.71
N LEU A 248 6.14 13.69 15.02
CA LEU A 248 5.92 15.05 14.55
C LEU A 248 6.97 16.03 15.09
N GLU A 249 7.35 15.94 16.38
CA GLU A 249 8.40 16.79 16.95
C GLU A 249 9.77 16.52 16.32
N THR A 250 10.09 15.24 16.08
CA THR A 250 11.32 14.84 15.38
C THR A 250 11.36 15.44 13.98
N ILE A 251 10.28 15.32 13.21
CA ILE A 251 10.18 15.91 11.88
C ILE A 251 10.26 17.45 11.95
N ARG A 252 9.64 18.09 12.94
CA ARG A 252 9.68 19.54 13.14
C ARG A 252 11.09 20.06 13.41
N VAL A 253 11.87 19.36 14.24
CA VAL A 253 13.29 19.69 14.50
C VAL A 253 14.12 19.52 13.24
N LEU A 254 14.00 18.39 12.56
CA LEU A 254 14.76 18.12 11.32
C LEU A 254 14.42 19.13 10.21
N THR A 255 13.15 19.49 10.04
CA THR A 255 12.73 20.49 9.05
C THR A 255 13.27 21.89 9.37
N LEU A 256 13.35 22.25 10.66
CA LEU A 256 13.98 23.50 11.10
C LEU A 256 15.49 23.51 10.75
N GLU A 257 16.20 22.43 11.06
CA GLU A 257 17.63 22.29 10.74
C GLU A 257 17.91 22.35 9.24
N ARG A 258 17.02 21.79 8.42
CA ARG A 258 17.09 21.81 6.95
C ARG A 258 16.52 23.08 6.31
N GLY A 259 15.95 24.00 7.09
CA GLY A 259 15.37 25.24 6.58
C GLY A 259 14.05 25.06 5.81
N LEU A 260 13.37 23.91 5.93
CA LEU A 260 12.07 23.60 5.33
C LEU A 260 10.94 24.26 6.16
N LYS A 261 10.85 25.59 6.09
CA LYS A 261 10.00 26.39 6.99
C LYS A 261 8.51 26.03 6.90
N GLY A 262 7.98 25.76 5.71
CA GLY A 262 6.57 25.42 5.54
C GLY A 262 6.22 24.10 6.21
N ALA A 263 7.04 23.07 6.00
CA ALA A 263 6.89 21.79 6.71
C ALA A 263 7.11 21.92 8.23
N CYS A 264 8.05 22.74 8.69
CA CYS A 264 8.25 22.99 10.13
C CYS A 264 7.01 23.62 10.78
N PHE A 265 6.38 24.61 10.13
CA PHE A 265 5.13 25.18 10.63
C PHE A 265 3.97 24.18 10.59
N ALA A 266 3.88 23.36 9.53
CA ALA A 266 2.87 22.31 9.45
C ALA A 266 3.02 21.28 10.59
N ALA A 267 4.24 20.81 10.87
CA ALA A 267 4.50 19.86 11.95
C ALA A 267 4.14 20.45 13.32
N LYS A 268 4.42 21.74 13.53
CA LYS A 268 3.99 22.46 14.75
C LYS A 268 2.47 22.53 14.86
N ALA A 269 1.77 22.88 13.78
CA ALA A 269 0.31 22.95 13.77
C ALA A 269 -0.32 21.57 14.05
N ALA A 270 0.21 20.52 13.43
CA ALA A 270 -0.21 19.14 13.67
C ALA A 270 0.00 18.70 15.13
N LEU A 271 1.12 19.09 15.77
CA LEU A 271 1.34 18.84 17.20
C LEU A 271 0.32 19.55 18.09
N GLU A 272 -0.06 20.77 17.74
CA GLU A 272 -1.05 21.56 18.48
C GLU A 272 -2.47 21.03 18.29
N SER A 273 -2.77 20.39 17.14
CA SER A 273 -4.09 19.82 16.86
C SER A 273 -4.31 18.47 17.54
N ILE A 274 -3.28 17.64 17.71
CA ILE A 274 -3.40 16.37 18.42
C ILE A 274 -3.35 16.59 19.95
N ASN A 275 -4.46 16.31 20.63
CA ASN A 275 -4.61 16.60 22.07
C ASN A 275 -3.77 15.65 22.94
N THR A 276 -2.55 16.06 23.31
CA THR A 276 -1.60 15.28 24.14
C THR A 276 -1.72 15.53 25.64
N ALA A 277 -2.73 16.28 26.10
CA ALA A 277 -2.87 16.63 27.51
C ALA A 277 -3.13 15.39 28.40
N GLY A 278 -2.18 15.06 29.29
CA GLY A 278 -2.33 14.02 30.33
C GLY A 278 -1.66 12.66 30.08
N LEU A 279 -0.62 12.60 29.22
CA LEU A 279 0.00 11.34 28.75
C LEU A 279 1.31 10.89 29.47
N LEU A 280 1.73 11.56 30.56
CA LEU A 280 3.11 11.45 31.08
C LEU A 280 3.42 10.25 32.00
N ASP A 281 2.74 9.11 31.91
CA ASP A 281 3.02 8.01 32.85
C ASP A 281 2.76 6.60 32.29
N GLU A 282 3.48 6.15 31.25
CA GLU A 282 3.39 4.75 30.80
C GLU A 282 4.76 4.16 30.37
N GLU A 283 5.47 3.55 31.32
CA GLU A 283 6.81 2.95 31.17
C GLU A 283 6.80 1.60 30.42
N GLN A 284 5.65 0.89 30.38
CA GLN A 284 5.52 -0.46 29.81
C GLN A 284 5.52 -0.51 28.27
N ASN A 285 5.32 0.61 27.57
CA ASN A 285 5.13 0.63 26.11
C ASN A 285 6.36 1.05 25.30
N LEU A 286 7.42 1.52 25.97
CA LEU A 286 8.71 1.81 25.34
C LEU A 286 9.35 0.54 24.74
N GLU A 287 9.07 -0.65 25.29
CA GLU A 287 9.62 -1.91 24.80
C GLU A 287 8.96 -2.33 23.47
N LYS A 288 7.63 -2.22 23.31
CA LYS A 288 6.95 -2.48 22.03
C LYS A 288 7.41 -1.52 20.94
N ILE A 289 7.56 -0.24 21.27
CA ILE A 289 8.10 0.77 20.34
C ILE A 289 9.53 0.39 19.93
N ARG A 290 10.33 -0.10 20.87
CA ARG A 290 11.70 -0.56 20.61
C ARG A 290 11.74 -1.79 19.72
N GLU A 291 10.92 -2.81 19.97
CA GLU A 291 10.83 -4.02 19.15
C GLU A 291 10.47 -3.72 17.69
N ILE A 292 9.48 -2.85 17.45
CA ILE A 292 9.08 -2.42 16.10
C ILE A 292 10.21 -1.62 15.44
N LYS A 293 10.85 -0.69 16.16
CA LYS A 293 11.99 0.07 15.64
C LYS A 293 13.18 -0.84 15.30
N GLU A 294 13.44 -1.87 16.10
CA GLU A 294 14.47 -2.87 15.83
C GLU A 294 14.13 -3.70 14.59
N PHE A 295 12.88 -4.15 14.44
CA PHE A 295 12.40 -4.87 13.26
C PHE A 295 12.51 -4.03 11.98
N HIS A 296 12.07 -2.77 12.00
CA HIS A 296 12.26 -1.84 10.86
C HIS A 296 13.73 -1.60 10.54
N SER A 297 14.60 -1.47 11.53
CA SER A 297 16.04 -1.31 11.30
C SER A 297 16.65 -2.51 10.56
N LEU A 298 16.14 -3.74 10.79
CA LEU A 298 16.59 -4.94 10.11
C LEU A 298 16.13 -4.96 8.63
N ILE A 299 14.94 -4.44 8.34
CA ILE A 299 14.44 -4.29 6.97
C ILE A 299 15.28 -3.26 6.22
N LEU A 300 15.62 -2.12 6.85
CA LEU A 300 16.45 -1.08 6.25
C LEU A 300 17.90 -1.52 6.02
N LYS A 301 18.47 -2.41 6.85
CA LYS A 301 19.85 -2.92 6.73
C LYS A 301 20.05 -4.04 5.68
N LYS A 302 18.98 -4.61 5.13
CA LYS A 302 19.04 -5.67 4.11
C LYS A 302 19.01 -5.13 2.66
N ARG A 303 19.14 -3.82 2.46
CA ARG A 303 19.35 -3.17 1.14
C ARG A 303 20.75 -2.61 1.05
#